data_AF-A0A4P9Y2Z3-F1
#
_entry.id   AF-A0A4P9Y2Z3-F1
#
_cell.length_a   1.000
_cell.length_b   1.000
_cell.length_c   1.000
_cell.angle_alpha   90.00
_cell.angle_beta   90.00
_cell.angle_gamma   90.00
#
_symmetry.space_group_name_H-M   'P 1'
#
loop_
_entity.id
_entity.type
_entity.pdbx_description
1 polymer ?
#
loop_
_entity_poly.entity_id
_entity_poly.type
_entity_poly.pdbx_seq_one_letter_code
_entity_poly.pdbx_strand_id
1 'polypeptide(L)'
;MWSYVPTEGYDPTLLLFNGGIALYVTIVAVVSIVISGIAFYPLRYRKIPAVIHRTTYLSLLNLPFILWPIPWCFYRLLVSPYVSCFFDLWSFSISVLPGLIINLARFVHMLHVYKLKEALLDAANHGAMTMDYEKVVTLLPDPSWGSDQGSSTNMISGARKAPEDPEVIQYLEDLAGDAWWFKYRAYLTERSLFFICLSIIFGVLVLLAIITGIHGGYPSDTPYALGQCMVDWPNWPIFVLDVGLKSLLYPLIFFYLREVNDAYGIRREFEVFGSLNAIAVVLYFVTIWIPALNQATRTSLFLVAVVVFVANNVYTTYILPLRDVLKSRRHSRSGKMTMQSLRKLLDTPEGFSSFLHYSVRDFSVENPLFYRRYHQIADRVAQSRKMIRASMDSEVLAGKVEHSETLHNELGQELWGVYTNFLRVGAHYELNVPREKVGRVERELRARDYRLEILDDILHDVCLVMFQHTYPRFLDKQGTRRRPQSVPVRQSYFPFA
;
A
#
# COMPACT_ATOMS: atom_id res chain seq x y z
N MET A 1 18.88 -11.35 39.12
CA MET A 1 17.52 -10.98 38.65
C MET A 1 16.53 -12.13 38.81
N TRP A 2 16.92 -13.38 38.53
CA TRP A 2 16.11 -14.60 38.67
C TRP A 2 15.55 -14.90 40.08
N SER A 3 16.19 -14.40 41.14
CA SER A 3 15.81 -14.65 42.55
C SER A 3 14.53 -13.94 43.02
N TYR A 4 13.92 -13.08 42.18
CA TYR A 4 12.76 -12.25 42.55
C TYR A 4 11.44 -12.71 41.91
N VAL A 5 11.42 -13.84 41.19
CA VAL A 5 10.23 -14.32 40.50
C VAL A 5 9.68 -15.55 41.24
N PRO A 6 8.44 -15.51 41.77
CA PRO A 6 7.85 -16.65 42.45
C PRO A 6 7.72 -17.85 41.51
N THR A 7 8.23 -19.01 41.94
CA THR A 7 8.16 -20.29 41.19
C THR A 7 6.80 -20.99 41.33
N GLU A 8 5.99 -20.61 42.32
CA GLU A 8 4.70 -21.22 42.59
C GLU A 8 3.58 -20.36 41.99
N GLY A 9 2.79 -20.92 41.08
CA GLY A 9 1.63 -20.19 40.57
C GLY A 9 0.81 -20.83 39.46
N TYR A 10 1.26 -21.90 38.82
CA TYR A 10 0.45 -22.63 37.86
C TYR A 10 0.64 -24.12 38.06
N ASP A 11 -0.41 -24.81 38.51
CA ASP A 11 -0.44 -26.27 38.54
C ASP A 11 -1.03 -26.79 37.21
N PRO A 12 -0.18 -27.18 36.26
CA PRO A 12 -0.60 -27.64 34.93
C PRO A 12 -1.28 -29.02 34.98
N THR A 13 -1.18 -29.75 36.10
CA THR A 13 -1.64 -31.14 36.21
C THR A 13 -3.15 -31.27 36.00
N LEU A 14 -3.93 -30.22 36.31
CA LEU A 14 -5.38 -30.19 36.16
C LEU A 14 -5.84 -30.25 34.69
N LEU A 15 -5.05 -29.78 33.72
CA LEU A 15 -5.41 -29.79 32.29
C LEU A 15 -4.72 -30.90 31.49
N LEU A 16 -3.60 -31.43 31.98
CA LEU A 16 -2.81 -32.46 31.31
C LEU A 16 -3.46 -33.85 31.33
N PHE A 17 -4.19 -34.19 32.39
CA PHE A 17 -4.56 -35.59 32.66
C PHE A 17 -5.69 -36.15 31.76
N ASN A 18 -6.49 -35.32 31.08
CA ASN A 18 -7.70 -35.77 30.37
C ASN A 18 -7.97 -35.05 29.03
N GLY A 19 -6.96 -34.95 28.14
CA GLY A 19 -7.19 -34.51 26.75
C GLY A 19 -6.67 -33.13 26.36
N GLY A 20 -5.73 -32.57 27.12
CA GLY A 20 -5.08 -31.29 26.78
C GLY A 20 -4.48 -31.25 25.37
N ILE A 21 -3.86 -32.34 24.89
CA ILE A 21 -3.37 -32.44 23.51
C ILE A 21 -4.51 -32.36 22.48
N ALA A 22 -5.61 -33.09 22.70
CA ALA A 22 -6.75 -33.06 21.79
C ALA A 22 -7.36 -31.65 21.73
N LEU A 23 -7.56 -31.01 22.90
CA LEU A 23 -8.04 -29.63 23.00
C LEU A 23 -7.09 -28.64 22.32
N TYR A 24 -5.78 -28.78 22.53
CA TYR A 24 -4.75 -27.98 21.87
C TYR A 24 -4.85 -28.10 20.34
N VAL A 25 -4.89 -29.33 19.81
CA VAL A 25 -5.03 -29.59 18.37
C VAL A 25 -6.33 -28.99 17.83
N THR A 26 -7.45 -29.12 18.56
CA THR A 26 -8.73 -28.52 18.16
C THR A 26 -8.65 -26.99 18.10
N ILE A 27 -8.08 -26.34 19.12
CA ILE A 27 -7.92 -24.87 19.14
C ILE A 27 -7.06 -24.41 17.96
N VAL A 28 -5.90 -25.05 17.77
CA VAL A 28 -4.98 -24.70 16.68
C VAL A 28 -5.64 -24.91 15.31
N ALA A 29 -6.36 -26.01 15.10
CA ALA A 29 -7.06 -26.29 13.86
C ALA A 29 -8.16 -25.26 13.58
N VAL A 30 -9.03 -24.98 14.56
CA VAL A 30 -10.14 -24.01 14.42
C VAL A 30 -9.59 -22.61 14.12
N VAL A 31 -8.60 -22.15 14.88
CA VAL A 31 -7.98 -20.83 14.67
C VAL A 31 -7.33 -20.75 13.29
N SER A 32 -6.60 -21.80 12.88
CA SER A 32 -5.92 -21.84 11.58
C SER A 32 -6.93 -21.79 10.43
N ILE A 33 -8.04 -22.53 10.53
CA ILE A 33 -9.12 -22.51 9.52
C ILE A 33 -9.75 -21.12 9.45
N VAL A 34 -10.09 -20.51 10.58
CA VAL A 34 -10.73 -19.19 10.63
C VAL A 34 -9.81 -18.11 10.05
N ILE A 35 -8.57 -18.03 10.52
CA ILE A 35 -7.62 -16.99 10.07
C ILE A 35 -7.24 -17.21 8.60
N SER A 36 -7.00 -18.45 8.16
CA SER A 36 -6.70 -18.74 6.76
C SER A 36 -7.89 -18.45 5.85
N GLY A 37 -9.12 -18.76 6.28
CA GLY A 37 -10.34 -18.41 5.57
C GLY A 37 -10.51 -16.90 5.40
N ILE A 38 -10.19 -16.13 6.45
CA ILE A 38 -10.16 -14.66 6.40
C ILE A 38 -9.06 -14.16 5.45
N ALA A 39 -7.85 -14.74 5.51
CA ALA A 39 -6.71 -14.37 4.65
C ALA A 39 -6.91 -14.74 3.17
N PHE A 40 -7.78 -15.72 2.87
CA PHE A 40 -8.16 -16.07 1.51
C PHE A 40 -8.98 -14.98 0.81
N TYR A 41 -9.69 -14.12 1.55
CA TYR A 41 -10.50 -13.05 0.95
C TYR A 41 -9.66 -11.99 0.22
N PRO A 42 -8.59 -11.41 0.81
CA PRO A 42 -7.67 -10.55 0.10
C PRO A 42 -7.11 -11.19 -1.18
N LEU A 43 -6.78 -12.48 -1.15
CA LEU A 43 -6.35 -13.24 -2.34
C LEU A 43 -7.42 -13.25 -3.43
N ARG A 44 -8.67 -13.56 -3.04
CA ARG A 44 -9.80 -13.60 -3.97
C ARG A 44 -10.09 -12.23 -4.59
N TYR A 45 -9.87 -11.15 -3.84
CA TYR A 45 -10.17 -9.77 -4.20
C TYR A 45 -8.94 -8.94 -4.57
N ARG A 46 -7.78 -9.57 -4.84
CA ARG A 46 -6.51 -8.88 -5.15
C ARG A 46 -6.57 -7.91 -6.34
N LYS A 47 -7.55 -8.07 -7.23
CA LYS A 47 -7.77 -7.18 -8.39
C LYS A 47 -8.53 -5.90 -8.05
N ILE A 48 -9.11 -5.80 -6.85
CA ILE A 48 -9.83 -4.61 -6.43
C ILE A 48 -8.81 -3.55 -5.98
N PRO A 49 -8.91 -2.28 -6.42
CA PRO A 49 -7.96 -1.23 -6.06
C PRO A 49 -7.73 -1.08 -4.54
N ALA A 50 -8.77 -1.28 -3.73
CA ALA A 50 -8.64 -1.21 -2.26
C ALA A 50 -7.69 -2.27 -1.66
N VAL A 51 -7.47 -3.38 -2.35
CA VAL A 51 -6.59 -4.49 -1.92
C VAL A 51 -5.24 -4.45 -2.63
N ILE A 52 -5.21 -4.03 -3.90
CA ILE A 52 -3.97 -4.03 -4.71
C ILE A 52 -2.87 -3.18 -4.07
N HIS A 53 -3.22 -2.03 -3.50
CA HIS A 53 -2.26 -1.12 -2.88
C HIS A 53 -1.79 -1.57 -1.48
N ARG A 54 -2.41 -2.60 -0.89
CA ARG A 54 -2.06 -3.10 0.45
C ARG A 54 -1.03 -4.23 0.45
N THR A 55 -0.32 -4.44 -0.67
CA THR A 55 0.74 -5.46 -0.83
C THR A 55 0.24 -6.85 -0.44
N THR A 56 -0.52 -7.48 -1.33
CA THR A 56 -1.16 -8.79 -1.05
C THR A 56 -0.13 -9.85 -0.68
N TYR A 57 1.06 -9.81 -1.29
CA TYR A 57 2.12 -10.79 -1.00
C TYR A 57 2.68 -10.63 0.41
N LEU A 58 3.02 -9.40 0.82
CA LEU A 58 3.48 -9.13 2.20
C LEU A 58 2.41 -9.50 3.24
N SER A 59 1.13 -9.25 2.93
CA SER A 59 0.01 -9.62 3.81
C SER A 59 -0.14 -11.14 3.98
N LEU A 60 0.17 -11.93 2.94
CA LEU A 60 0.15 -13.39 3.02
C LEU A 60 1.40 -13.94 3.70
N LEU A 61 2.55 -13.33 3.47
CA LEU A 61 3.79 -13.66 4.16
C LEU A 61 3.64 -13.47 5.69
N ASN A 62 2.78 -12.55 6.12
CA ASN A 62 2.48 -12.35 7.54
C ASN A 62 1.65 -13.48 8.18
N LEU A 63 0.96 -14.32 7.38
CA LEU A 63 0.02 -15.31 7.88
C LEU A 63 0.64 -16.34 8.85
N PRO A 64 1.79 -16.97 8.56
CA PRO A 64 2.40 -17.93 9.49
C PRO A 64 2.76 -17.30 10.84
N PHE A 65 3.17 -16.03 10.82
CA PHE A 65 3.58 -15.28 12.01
C PHE A 65 2.40 -14.84 12.88
N ILE A 66 1.22 -14.70 12.29
CA ILE A 66 -0.04 -14.51 13.01
C ILE A 66 -0.55 -15.83 13.60
N LEU A 67 -0.35 -16.93 12.86
CA LEU A 67 -0.83 -18.25 13.28
C LEU A 67 0.02 -18.88 14.38
N TRP A 68 1.31 -18.56 14.48
CA TRP A 68 2.24 -19.20 15.44
C TRP A 68 2.04 -18.83 16.92
N PRO A 69 1.77 -17.57 17.32
CA PRO A 69 1.69 -17.19 18.73
C PRO A 69 0.60 -17.91 19.53
N ILE A 70 -0.50 -18.28 18.88
CA ILE A 70 -1.62 -18.98 19.51
C ILE A 70 -1.22 -20.41 19.91
N PRO A 71 -0.81 -21.31 18.99
CA PRO A 71 -0.23 -22.60 19.32
C PRO A 71 0.86 -22.48 20.39
N TRP A 72 1.79 -21.54 20.24
CA TRP A 72 2.85 -21.33 21.23
C TRP A 72 2.31 -21.05 22.65
N CYS A 73 1.40 -20.08 22.80
CA CYS A 73 0.83 -19.74 24.11
C CYS A 73 0.01 -20.87 24.72
N PHE A 74 -0.76 -21.59 23.91
CA PHE A 74 -1.60 -22.70 24.39
C PHE A 74 -0.81 -23.99 24.62
N TYR A 75 0.37 -24.16 24.01
CA TYR A 75 1.20 -25.34 24.23
C TYR A 75 1.60 -25.49 25.70
N ARG A 76 2.06 -24.40 26.34
CA ARG A 76 2.42 -24.44 27.76
C ARG A 76 1.20 -24.66 28.67
N LEU A 77 0.04 -24.13 28.29
CA LEU A 77 -1.19 -24.25 29.08
C LEU A 77 -1.82 -25.65 29.00
N LEU A 78 -1.73 -26.31 27.84
CA LEU A 78 -2.52 -27.51 27.53
C LEU A 78 -1.68 -28.78 27.28
N VAL A 79 -0.40 -28.66 26.92
CA VAL A 79 0.40 -29.81 26.45
C VAL A 79 1.55 -30.14 27.39
N SER A 80 2.37 -29.15 27.75
CA SER A 80 3.51 -29.40 28.65
C SER A 80 3.91 -28.14 29.43
N PRO A 81 4.06 -28.23 30.75
CA PRO A 81 4.59 -27.13 31.56
C PRO A 81 6.12 -27.04 31.48
N TYR A 82 6.79 -28.14 31.14
CA TYR A 82 8.25 -28.27 31.07
C TYR A 82 8.81 -27.77 29.73
N VAL A 83 8.29 -26.64 29.27
CA VAL A 83 8.78 -25.97 28.07
C VAL A 83 10.03 -25.19 28.42
N SER A 84 11.14 -25.49 27.75
CA SER A 84 12.41 -24.78 27.98
C SER A 84 12.31 -23.31 27.60
N CYS A 85 13.06 -22.44 28.28
CA CYS A 85 13.16 -21.04 27.89
C CYS A 85 13.70 -20.83 26.48
N PHE A 86 14.51 -21.77 25.99
CA PHE A 86 14.94 -21.81 24.60
C PHE A 86 13.73 -21.86 23.64
N PHE A 87 12.76 -22.74 23.88
CA PHE A 87 11.58 -22.84 23.03
C PHE A 87 10.75 -21.56 23.04
N ASP A 88 10.55 -20.94 24.20
CA ASP A 88 9.79 -19.69 24.31
C ASP A 88 10.49 -18.56 23.58
N LEU A 89 11.79 -18.39 23.82
CA LEU A 89 12.62 -17.37 23.19
C LEU A 89 12.53 -17.49 21.66
N TRP A 90 12.78 -18.67 21.10
CA TRP A 90 12.74 -18.89 19.66
C TRP A 90 11.33 -18.78 19.08
N SER A 91 10.30 -19.24 19.80
CA SER A 91 8.91 -19.11 19.36
C SER A 91 8.46 -17.66 19.30
N PHE A 92 8.82 -16.84 20.29
CA PHE A 92 8.59 -15.40 20.28
C PHE A 92 9.35 -14.75 19.11
N SER A 93 10.62 -15.10 18.95
CA SER A 93 11.50 -14.56 17.90
C SER A 93 10.98 -14.85 16.50
N ILE A 94 10.61 -16.10 16.23
CA ILE A 94 10.14 -16.53 14.90
C ILE A 94 8.75 -15.96 14.59
N SER A 95 7.93 -15.66 15.59
CA SER A 95 6.58 -15.13 15.35
C SER A 95 6.49 -13.61 15.36
N VAL A 96 6.97 -12.97 16.43
CA VAL A 96 6.74 -11.55 16.65
C VAL A 96 7.65 -10.70 15.75
N LEU A 97 8.93 -11.05 15.61
CA LEU A 97 9.88 -10.25 14.84
C LEU A 97 9.52 -10.20 13.34
N PRO A 98 9.29 -11.32 12.62
CA PRO A 98 8.89 -11.23 11.22
C PRO A 98 7.58 -10.49 11.04
N GLY A 99 6.59 -10.72 11.91
CA GLY A 99 5.32 -10.01 11.82
C GLY A 99 5.48 -8.50 11.99
N LEU A 100 6.35 -8.05 12.89
CA LEU A 100 6.67 -6.65 13.09
C LEU A 100 7.38 -6.04 11.87
N ILE A 101 8.43 -6.70 11.37
CA ILE A 101 9.24 -6.22 10.25
C ILE A 101 8.44 -6.19 8.94
N ILE A 102 7.62 -7.21 8.68
CA ILE A 102 6.75 -7.25 7.49
C ILE A 102 5.72 -6.11 7.54
N ASN A 103 5.08 -5.88 8.70
CA ASN A 103 4.16 -4.76 8.84
C ASN A 103 4.87 -3.41 8.64
N LEU A 104 6.10 -3.26 9.14
CA LEU A 104 6.90 -2.07 8.87
C LEU A 104 7.18 -1.87 7.38
N ALA A 105 7.57 -2.92 6.65
CA ALA A 105 7.76 -2.81 5.20
C ALA A 105 6.48 -2.47 4.46
N ARG A 106 5.33 -3.03 4.87
CA ARG A 106 4.02 -2.62 4.34
C ARG A 106 3.80 -1.12 4.52
N PHE A 107 4.18 -0.56 5.67
CA PHE A 107 4.07 0.87 5.96
C PHE A 107 4.99 1.71 5.08
N VAL A 108 6.26 1.33 5.00
CA VAL A 108 7.26 2.02 4.18
C VAL A 108 6.87 2.01 2.70
N HIS A 109 6.40 0.88 2.18
CA HIS A 109 5.89 0.76 0.81
C HIS A 109 4.71 1.73 0.57
N MET A 110 3.74 1.74 1.49
CA MET A 110 2.56 2.60 1.34
C MET A 110 2.91 4.09 1.42
N LEU A 111 3.84 4.48 2.31
CA LEU A 111 4.35 5.85 2.37
C LEU A 111 5.05 6.25 1.07
N HIS A 112 5.83 5.35 0.48
CA HIS A 112 6.49 5.57 -0.80
C HIS A 112 5.48 5.80 -1.93
N VAL A 113 4.49 4.90 -2.06
CA VAL A 113 3.41 5.03 -3.06
C VAL A 113 2.66 6.35 -2.88
N TYR A 114 2.40 6.75 -1.63
CA TYR A 114 1.74 8.02 -1.36
C TYR A 114 2.55 9.22 -1.86
N LYS A 115 3.82 9.31 -1.45
CA LYS A 115 4.69 10.43 -1.82
C LYS A 115 4.95 10.51 -3.32
N LEU A 116 5.06 9.36 -3.98
CA LEU A 116 5.16 9.30 -5.43
C LEU A 116 3.92 9.91 -6.11
N LYS A 117 2.71 9.52 -5.68
CA LYS A 117 1.46 10.02 -6.28
C LYS A 117 1.22 11.51 -6.00
N GLU A 118 1.65 12.00 -4.84
CA GLU A 118 1.65 13.43 -4.49
C GLU A 118 2.57 14.22 -5.43
N ALA A 119 3.83 13.79 -5.60
CA ALA A 119 4.78 14.43 -6.51
C ALA A 119 4.28 14.49 -7.97
N LEU A 120 3.58 13.45 -8.43
CA LEU A 120 3.00 13.44 -9.76
C LEU A 120 1.87 14.43 -9.96
N LEU A 121 1.05 14.63 -8.92
CA LEU A 121 0.04 15.67 -8.98
C LEU A 121 0.71 17.04 -9.10
N ASP A 122 1.71 17.30 -8.28
CA ASP A 122 2.40 18.57 -8.30
C ASP A 122 3.04 18.82 -9.66
N ALA A 123 3.73 17.82 -10.23
CA ALA A 123 4.24 17.91 -11.60
C ALA A 123 3.13 18.16 -12.64
N ALA A 124 2.00 17.46 -12.54
CA ALA A 124 0.86 17.64 -13.45
C ALA A 124 0.22 19.04 -13.34
N ASN A 125 0.24 19.66 -12.16
CA ASN A 125 -0.25 21.02 -11.94
C ASN A 125 0.68 22.08 -12.53
N HIS A 126 1.98 21.81 -12.59
CA HIS A 126 2.98 22.68 -13.22
C HIS A 126 3.10 22.49 -14.74
N GLY A 127 2.11 21.87 -15.39
CA GLY A 127 2.10 21.72 -16.85
C GLY A 127 2.97 20.58 -17.40
N ALA A 128 3.60 19.75 -16.56
CA ALA A 128 4.45 18.63 -16.99
C ALA A 128 3.74 17.58 -17.87
N MET A 129 2.40 17.60 -17.92
CA MET A 129 1.62 16.69 -18.76
C MET A 129 1.82 16.85 -20.27
N THR A 130 2.40 17.97 -20.73
CA THR A 130 2.71 18.19 -22.16
C THR A 130 4.16 17.90 -22.52
N MET A 131 5.02 17.55 -21.57
CA MET A 131 6.43 17.26 -21.86
C MET A 131 6.61 15.92 -22.57
N ASP A 132 7.57 15.91 -23.49
CA ASP A 132 8.01 14.74 -24.24
C ASP A 132 8.57 13.68 -23.27
N TYR A 133 7.80 12.60 -23.11
CA TYR A 133 7.98 11.56 -22.08
C TYR A 133 9.34 10.88 -22.14
N GLU A 134 9.97 10.82 -23.33
CA GLU A 134 11.26 10.15 -23.52
C GLU A 134 12.38 10.79 -22.66
N LYS A 135 12.26 12.09 -22.33
CA LYS A 135 13.22 12.80 -21.46
C LYS A 135 12.92 12.66 -19.96
N VAL A 136 11.65 12.68 -19.57
CA VAL A 136 11.27 12.42 -18.16
C VAL A 136 11.57 10.96 -17.79
N VAL A 137 11.40 10.03 -18.74
CA VAL A 137 11.77 8.61 -18.56
C VAL A 137 13.27 8.39 -18.52
N THR A 138 14.08 9.14 -19.26
CA THR A 138 15.55 9.01 -19.13
C THR A 138 16.07 9.53 -17.78
N LEU A 139 15.38 10.48 -17.15
CA LEU A 139 15.64 10.90 -15.77
C LEU A 139 15.07 9.93 -14.72
N LEU A 140 14.10 9.10 -15.10
CA LEU A 140 13.56 8.04 -14.26
C LEU A 140 14.24 6.70 -14.63
N PRO A 141 15.29 6.23 -13.92
CA PRO A 141 15.86 4.90 -14.15
C PRO A 141 14.76 3.83 -14.29
N ASP A 142 14.80 3.16 -15.43
CA ASP A 142 13.83 2.17 -15.89
C ASP A 142 13.70 1.07 -14.82
N PRO A 143 12.49 0.78 -14.29
CA PRO A 143 12.31 -0.25 -13.27
C PRO A 143 12.58 -1.67 -13.78
N SER A 144 12.92 -1.85 -15.05
CA SER A 144 13.32 -3.14 -15.65
C SER A 144 14.72 -3.57 -15.19
N TRP A 145 14.84 -3.96 -13.92
CA TRP A 145 15.93 -4.84 -13.50
C TRP A 145 15.67 -6.25 -14.07
N GLY A 146 16.24 -6.55 -15.24
CA GLY A 146 16.43 -7.94 -15.68
C GLY A 146 16.04 -8.31 -17.11
N SER A 147 15.78 -7.38 -18.02
CA SER A 147 15.77 -7.70 -19.45
C SER A 147 16.88 -6.95 -20.17
N ASP A 148 18.05 -7.58 -20.25
CA ASP A 148 18.98 -7.38 -21.36
C ASP A 148 18.24 -7.71 -22.67
N GLN A 149 17.45 -6.78 -23.20
CA GLN A 149 17.08 -6.77 -24.61
C GLN A 149 17.95 -5.74 -25.28
N GLY A 150 18.97 -6.25 -25.97
CA GLY A 150 20.02 -5.48 -26.60
C GLY A 150 19.50 -4.43 -27.58
N SER A 151 20.23 -3.31 -27.58
CA SER A 151 20.72 -2.64 -28.79
C SER A 151 19.80 -2.72 -30.01
N SER A 152 18.82 -1.82 -30.08
CA SER A 152 18.18 -1.43 -31.33
C SER A 152 17.62 -0.02 -31.19
N THR A 153 18.48 1.00 -31.24
CA THR A 153 18.04 2.40 -31.29
C THR A 153 19.03 3.24 -32.08
N ASN A 154 18.95 3.11 -33.41
CA ASN A 154 19.43 4.09 -34.38
C ASN A 154 18.38 4.16 -35.47
N MET A 155 17.32 4.97 -35.27
CA MET A 155 16.53 5.63 -36.32
C MET A 155 15.35 6.35 -35.67
N ILE A 156 15.39 7.69 -35.72
CA ILE A 156 14.31 8.69 -35.81
C ILE A 156 14.87 9.97 -35.14
N SER A 157 15.77 10.66 -35.85
CA SER A 157 16.20 12.02 -35.53
C SER A 157 15.31 12.99 -36.31
N GLY A 158 14.16 13.36 -35.75
CA GLY A 158 13.23 14.27 -36.42
C GLY A 158 12.06 14.78 -35.58
N ALA A 159 12.02 14.48 -34.28
CA ALA A 159 11.02 15.05 -33.40
C ALA A 159 11.37 16.53 -33.12
N ARG A 160 10.53 17.43 -33.65
CA ARG A 160 10.52 18.85 -33.29
C ARG A 160 10.43 18.94 -31.77
N LYS A 161 11.45 19.52 -31.12
CA LYS A 161 11.41 19.83 -29.69
C LYS A 161 10.10 20.57 -29.40
N ALA A 162 9.17 19.90 -28.71
CA ALA A 162 8.14 20.62 -27.98
C ALA A 162 8.87 21.68 -27.13
N PRO A 163 8.35 22.91 -27.00
CA PRO A 163 8.98 23.92 -26.14
C PRO A 163 9.11 23.30 -24.75
N GLU A 164 10.34 22.88 -24.45
CA GLU A 164 10.76 22.39 -23.15
C GLU A 164 10.55 23.58 -22.23
N ASP A 165 9.62 23.47 -21.31
CA ASP A 165 9.55 24.41 -20.20
C ASP A 165 10.69 24.01 -19.25
N PRO A 166 11.87 24.69 -19.29
CA PRO A 166 13.03 24.29 -18.51
C PRO A 166 12.72 24.25 -17.01
N GLU A 167 11.73 25.02 -16.56
CA GLU A 167 11.27 25.05 -15.18
C GLU A 167 10.73 23.70 -14.70
N VAL A 168 10.06 22.92 -15.56
CA VAL A 168 9.47 21.63 -15.17
C VAL A 168 10.53 20.54 -15.01
N ILE A 169 11.50 20.48 -15.93
CA ILE A 169 12.62 19.53 -15.82
C ILE A 169 13.44 19.86 -14.58
N GLN A 170 13.77 21.14 -14.39
CA GLN A 170 14.50 21.58 -13.22
C GLN A 170 13.74 21.28 -11.93
N TYR A 171 12.42 21.51 -11.87
CA TYR A 171 11.60 21.14 -10.72
C TYR A 171 11.64 19.64 -10.42
N LEU A 172 11.55 18.78 -11.44
CA LEU A 172 11.62 17.33 -11.27
C LEU A 172 13.02 16.87 -10.86
N GLU A 173 14.07 17.49 -11.38
CA GLU A 173 15.46 17.23 -11.00
C GLU A 173 15.75 17.68 -9.56
N ASP A 174 15.30 18.86 -9.16
CA ASP A 174 15.41 19.40 -7.80
C ASP A 174 14.63 18.50 -6.81
N LEU A 175 13.38 18.15 -7.17
CA LEU A 175 12.56 17.22 -6.39
C LEU A 175 13.22 15.84 -6.29
N ALA A 176 13.81 15.34 -7.38
CA ALA A 176 14.51 14.06 -7.43
C ALA A 176 15.79 14.06 -6.58
N GLY A 177 16.50 15.19 -6.56
CA GLY A 177 17.74 15.38 -5.81
C GLY A 177 17.52 15.43 -4.31
N ASP A 178 16.49 16.15 -3.87
CA ASP A 178 16.25 16.42 -2.45
C ASP A 178 15.35 15.39 -1.76
N ALA A 179 14.44 14.75 -2.51
CA ALA A 179 13.49 13.82 -1.93
C ALA A 179 14.11 12.43 -1.68
N TRP A 180 14.33 12.08 -0.41
CA TRP A 180 14.85 10.77 0.00
C TRP A 180 14.06 9.59 -0.61
N TRP A 181 12.73 9.69 -0.66
CA TRP A 181 11.86 8.60 -1.13
C TRP A 181 11.98 8.37 -2.64
N PHE A 182 12.40 9.40 -3.39
CA PHE A 182 12.66 9.29 -4.82
C PHE A 182 14.05 8.68 -5.05
N LYS A 183 15.07 9.18 -4.33
CA LYS A 183 16.44 8.66 -4.35
C LYS A 183 16.53 7.16 -4.06
N TYR A 184 15.76 6.69 -3.08
CA TYR A 184 15.77 5.28 -2.65
C TYR A 184 14.63 4.44 -3.24
N ARG A 185 13.89 4.94 -4.25
CA ARG A 185 12.69 4.26 -4.79
C ARG A 185 12.91 2.80 -5.20
N ALA A 186 14.09 2.46 -5.74
CA ALA A 186 14.43 1.09 -6.15
C ALA A 186 14.41 0.12 -4.95
N TYR A 187 14.77 0.60 -3.76
CA TYR A 187 14.72 -0.17 -2.51
C TYR A 187 13.32 -0.21 -1.89
N LEU A 188 12.44 0.71 -2.27
CA LEU A 188 11.08 0.84 -1.74
C LEU A 188 10.03 0.05 -2.55
N THR A 189 10.47 -0.70 -3.57
CA THR A 189 9.59 -1.63 -4.29
C THR A 189 9.20 -2.82 -3.41
N GLU A 190 8.03 -3.43 -3.64
CA GLU A 190 7.55 -4.59 -2.87
C GLU A 190 8.58 -5.73 -2.86
N ARG A 191 9.24 -5.99 -4.00
CA ARG A 191 10.29 -7.02 -4.13
C ARG A 191 11.53 -6.68 -3.31
N SER A 192 12.03 -5.45 -3.41
CA SER A 192 13.21 -5.03 -2.65
C SER A 192 12.93 -5.04 -1.15
N LEU A 193 11.77 -4.53 -0.72
CA LEU A 193 11.36 -4.55 0.68
C LEU A 193 11.21 -5.97 1.22
N PHE A 194 10.73 -6.93 0.42
CA PHE A 194 10.71 -8.33 0.79
C PHE A 194 12.11 -8.87 1.11
N PHE A 195 13.09 -8.65 0.23
CA PHE A 195 14.47 -9.10 0.47
C PHE A 195 15.12 -8.38 1.64
N ILE A 196 14.91 -7.07 1.77
CA ILE A 196 15.40 -6.28 2.92
C ILE A 196 14.83 -6.84 4.22
N CYS A 197 13.52 -7.13 4.29
CA CYS A 197 12.89 -7.73 5.46
C CYS A 197 13.50 -9.09 5.79
N LEU A 198 13.65 -9.95 4.77
CA LEU A 198 14.21 -11.28 4.95
C LEU A 198 15.65 -11.21 5.46
N SER A 199 16.47 -10.29 4.94
CA SER A 199 17.84 -10.05 5.40
C SER A 199 17.88 -9.54 6.85
N ILE A 200 17.00 -8.62 7.24
CA ILE A 200 16.90 -8.12 8.62
C ILE A 200 16.50 -9.25 9.56
N ILE A 201 15.45 -10.00 9.23
CA ILE A 201 14.96 -11.14 10.03
C ILE A 201 16.07 -12.17 10.19
N PHE A 202 16.72 -12.57 9.09
CA PHE A 202 17.83 -13.52 9.11
C PHE A 202 18.99 -13.03 9.97
N GLY A 203 19.42 -11.77 9.81
CA GLY A 203 20.49 -11.19 10.61
C GLY A 203 20.20 -11.19 12.11
N VAL A 204 18.97 -10.85 12.51
CA VAL A 204 18.55 -10.89 13.92
C VAL A 204 18.46 -12.32 14.45
N LEU A 205 17.98 -13.29 13.66
CA LEU A 205 17.95 -14.69 14.06
C LEU A 205 19.36 -15.29 14.21
N VAL A 206 20.30 -14.91 13.34
CA VAL A 206 21.72 -15.30 13.48
C VAL A 206 22.33 -14.68 14.73
N LEU A 207 22.06 -13.40 15.00
CA LEU A 207 22.51 -12.74 16.23
C LEU A 207 21.96 -13.44 17.46
N LEU A 208 20.67 -13.80 17.45
CA LEU A 208 20.04 -14.56 18.52
C LEU A 208 20.69 -15.94 18.69
N ALA A 209 20.98 -16.65 17.60
CA ALA A 209 21.67 -17.94 17.65
C ALA A 209 23.03 -17.83 18.34
N ILE A 210 23.84 -16.84 17.96
CA ILE A 210 25.15 -16.58 18.58
C ILE A 210 24.98 -16.30 20.07
N ILE A 211 24.06 -15.40 20.43
CA ILE A 211 23.80 -15.01 21.81
C ILE A 211 23.34 -16.21 22.66
N THR A 212 22.41 -17.02 22.15
CA THR A 212 21.96 -18.23 22.85
C THR A 212 23.07 -19.27 22.98
N GLY A 213 23.96 -19.38 22.00
CA GLY A 213 25.15 -20.25 22.08
C GLY A 213 26.13 -19.80 23.16
N ILE A 214 26.38 -18.49 23.28
CA ILE A 214 27.24 -17.90 24.32
C ILE A 214 26.60 -18.04 25.71
N HIS A 215 25.30 -17.81 25.81
CA HIS A 215 24.55 -17.95 27.06
C HIS A 215 24.63 -19.38 27.62
N GLY A 216 24.70 -20.36 26.73
CA GLY A 216 24.63 -21.77 27.10
C GLY A 216 23.19 -22.27 27.27
N GLY A 217 23.07 -23.53 27.65
CA GLY A 217 21.78 -24.18 27.85
C GLY A 217 21.05 -23.61 29.05
N TYR A 218 19.75 -23.36 28.89
CA TYR A 218 18.87 -23.11 30.04
C TYR A 218 18.75 -24.40 30.88
N PRO A 219 18.78 -24.31 32.22
CA PRO A 219 18.52 -25.46 33.08
C PRO A 219 17.19 -26.12 32.71
N SER A 220 17.22 -27.42 32.38
CA SER A 220 16.03 -28.18 31.97
C SER A 220 15.09 -28.51 33.12
N ASP A 221 15.63 -28.54 34.35
CA ASP A 221 14.97 -29.19 35.49
C ASP A 221 14.11 -28.21 36.30
N THR A 222 14.14 -26.92 35.95
CA THR A 222 13.36 -25.87 36.62
C THR A 222 12.18 -25.43 35.76
N PRO A 223 10.94 -25.49 36.25
CA PRO A 223 9.81 -24.93 35.52
C PRO A 223 9.94 -23.40 35.45
N TYR A 224 9.76 -22.85 34.26
CA TYR A 224 9.74 -21.40 34.03
C TYR A 224 8.31 -20.94 33.84
N ALA A 225 7.99 -19.76 34.36
CA ALA A 225 6.69 -19.17 34.12
C ALA A 225 6.63 -18.50 32.74
N LEU A 226 5.43 -18.41 32.15
CA LEU A 226 5.25 -17.80 30.81
C LEU A 226 5.68 -16.32 30.84
N GLY A 227 6.53 -15.93 29.90
CA GLY A 227 7.10 -14.59 29.81
C GLY A 227 8.36 -14.37 30.65
N GLN A 228 8.72 -15.24 31.60
CA GLN A 228 9.94 -15.09 32.40
C GLN A 228 11.20 -15.15 31.54
N CYS A 229 11.21 -16.06 30.56
CA CYS A 229 12.30 -16.21 29.60
C CYS A 229 12.52 -14.96 28.72
N MET A 230 11.50 -14.11 28.59
CA MET A 230 11.58 -12.88 27.81
C MET A 230 12.34 -11.76 28.52
N VAL A 231 12.50 -11.87 29.84
CA VAL A 231 13.26 -10.91 30.66
C VAL A 231 14.77 -11.16 30.53
N ASP A 232 15.16 -12.37 30.13
CA ASP A 232 16.55 -12.74 30.05
C ASP A 232 17.29 -11.99 28.94
N TRP A 233 18.57 -11.76 29.16
CA TRP A 233 19.40 -10.95 28.26
C TRP A 233 19.51 -11.49 26.83
N PRO A 234 19.40 -12.82 26.55
CA PRO A 234 19.34 -13.31 25.18
C PRO A 234 18.18 -12.74 24.35
N ASN A 235 17.08 -12.34 25.00
CA ASN A 235 15.92 -11.76 24.34
C ASN A 235 16.08 -10.26 24.04
N TRP A 236 17.07 -9.58 24.62
CA TRP A 236 17.20 -8.13 24.54
C TRP A 236 17.28 -7.56 23.13
N PRO A 237 18.00 -8.15 22.16
CA PRO A 237 18.02 -7.62 20.79
C PRO A 237 16.62 -7.52 20.17
N ILE A 238 15.79 -8.53 20.40
CA ILE A 238 14.43 -8.58 19.86
C ILE A 238 13.51 -7.67 20.66
N PHE A 239 13.66 -7.65 21.98
CA PHE A 239 12.92 -6.74 22.85
C PHE A 239 13.15 -5.27 22.47
N VAL A 240 14.42 -4.88 22.28
CA VAL A 240 14.80 -3.51 21.87
C VAL A 240 14.23 -3.16 20.51
N LEU A 241 14.29 -4.09 19.54
CA LEU A 241 13.66 -3.89 18.24
C LEU A 241 12.14 -3.77 18.33
N ASP A 242 11.47 -4.66 19.07
CA ASP A 242 10.01 -4.66 19.21
C ASP A 242 9.49 -3.39 19.89
N VAL A 243 10.08 -3.05 21.04
CA VAL A 243 9.72 -1.84 21.78
C VAL A 243 10.12 -0.60 20.99
N GLY A 244 11.33 -0.53 20.44
CA GLY A 244 11.79 0.64 19.67
C GLY A 244 10.92 0.92 18.44
N LEU A 245 10.58 -0.11 17.67
CA LEU A 245 9.72 0.04 16.49
C LEU A 245 8.30 0.48 16.87
N LYS A 246 7.70 -0.14 17.91
CA LYS A 246 6.32 0.19 18.29
C LYS A 246 6.20 1.52 19.06
N SER A 247 7.19 1.89 19.86
CA SER A 247 7.14 3.10 20.72
C SER A 247 7.69 4.35 20.06
N LEU A 248 8.66 4.24 19.14
CA LEU A 248 9.25 5.39 18.46
C LEU A 248 8.80 5.47 17.01
N LEU A 249 8.99 4.39 16.24
CA LEU A 249 8.79 4.46 14.80
C LEU A 249 7.32 4.60 14.40
N TYR A 250 6.40 3.86 15.05
CA TYR A 250 4.96 3.96 14.72
C TYR A 250 4.38 5.34 15.03
N PRO A 251 4.64 5.97 16.19
CA PRO A 251 4.21 7.35 16.43
C PRO A 251 4.82 8.36 15.44
N LEU A 252 6.11 8.20 15.07
CA LEU A 252 6.75 9.06 14.08
C LEU A 252 6.08 8.95 12.70
N ILE A 253 5.80 7.72 12.24
CA ILE A 253 5.08 7.47 10.99
C ILE A 253 3.68 8.08 11.07
N PHE A 254 2.98 7.91 12.19
CA PHE A 254 1.66 8.49 12.39
C PHE A 254 1.68 10.03 12.30
N PHE A 255 2.66 10.67 12.93
CA PHE A 255 2.85 12.11 12.84
C PHE A 255 3.10 12.55 11.39
N TYR A 256 3.95 11.83 10.66
CA TYR A 256 4.24 12.09 9.26
C TYR A 256 3.02 11.93 8.34
N LEU A 257 2.09 11.05 8.69
CA LEU A 257 0.87 10.77 7.93
C LEU A 257 -0.34 11.60 8.39
N ARG A 258 -0.19 12.50 9.38
CA ARG A 258 -1.30 13.25 9.96
C ARG A 258 -2.04 14.14 8.95
N GLU A 259 -1.35 14.64 7.94
CA GLU A 259 -1.94 15.52 6.91
C GLU A 259 -2.52 14.74 5.73
N VAL A 260 -2.18 13.45 5.65
CA VAL A 260 -2.60 12.58 4.55
C VAL A 260 -4.08 12.24 4.69
N ASN A 261 -4.85 12.68 3.70
CA ASN A 261 -6.25 12.32 3.54
C ASN A 261 -6.35 11.09 2.66
N ASP A 262 -6.16 9.92 3.24
CA ASP A 262 -6.18 8.66 2.50
C ASP A 262 -7.60 8.13 2.27
N ALA A 263 -7.91 7.82 1.01
CA ALA A 263 -9.22 7.37 0.61
C ALA A 263 -9.48 5.86 0.81
N TYR A 264 -8.43 5.06 0.96
CA TYR A 264 -8.56 3.62 1.19
C TYR A 264 -8.59 3.23 2.66
N GLY A 265 -8.47 4.19 3.58
CA GLY A 265 -8.46 3.93 5.02
C GLY A 265 -7.22 3.17 5.51
N ILE A 266 -6.16 3.12 4.71
CA ILE A 266 -4.79 2.74 5.07
C ILE A 266 -4.29 3.55 6.27
N ARG A 267 -4.46 4.87 6.28
CA ARG A 267 -4.09 5.69 7.45
C ARG A 267 -4.80 5.20 8.71
N ARG A 268 -6.10 4.93 8.60
CA ARG A 268 -6.90 4.38 9.69
C ARG A 268 -6.43 2.98 10.09
N GLU A 269 -6.00 2.15 9.13
CA GLU A 269 -5.37 0.85 9.40
C GLU A 269 -4.13 1.04 10.29
N PHE A 270 -3.29 2.03 9.99
CA PHE A 270 -2.09 2.32 10.77
C PHE A 270 -2.39 2.93 12.13
N GLU A 271 -3.36 3.83 12.22
CA GLU A 271 -3.83 4.39 13.49
C GLU A 271 -4.30 3.28 14.43
N VAL A 272 -5.14 2.37 13.92
CA VAL A 272 -5.62 1.23 14.69
C VAL A 272 -4.47 0.29 15.05
N PHE A 273 -3.61 -0.03 14.07
CA PHE A 273 -2.49 -0.94 14.28
C PHE A 273 -1.52 -0.41 15.32
N GLY A 274 -1.09 0.84 15.18
CA GLY A 274 -0.17 1.51 16.10
C GLY A 274 -0.75 1.65 17.50
N SER A 275 -2.01 2.08 17.61
CA SER A 275 -2.67 2.26 18.91
C SER A 275 -2.82 0.94 19.67
N LEU A 276 -3.29 -0.12 19.00
CA LEU A 276 -3.45 -1.43 19.64
C LEU A 276 -2.10 -2.08 19.97
N ASN A 277 -1.08 -1.89 19.13
CA ASN A 277 0.28 -2.35 19.46
C ASN A 277 0.89 -1.57 20.61
N ALA A 278 0.64 -0.27 20.74
CA ALA A 278 1.10 0.52 21.87
C ALA A 278 0.49 0.00 23.18
N ILE A 279 -0.81 -0.35 23.17
CA ILE A 279 -1.46 -1.02 24.32
C ILE A 279 -0.77 -2.35 24.63
N ALA A 280 -0.53 -3.20 23.62
CA ALA A 280 0.16 -4.48 23.80
C ALA A 280 1.57 -4.31 24.38
N VAL A 281 2.32 -3.28 23.94
CA VAL A 281 3.66 -2.95 24.47
C VAL A 281 3.59 -2.49 25.92
N VAL A 282 2.63 -1.64 26.28
CA VAL A 282 2.45 -1.20 27.66
C VAL A 282 2.14 -2.40 28.56
N LEU A 283 1.23 -3.29 28.15
CA LEU A 283 0.94 -4.52 28.89
C LEU A 283 2.18 -5.39 29.03
N TYR A 284 2.93 -5.58 27.94
CA TYR A 284 4.15 -6.37 27.94
C TYR A 284 5.24 -5.76 28.84
N PHE A 285 5.43 -4.44 28.78
CA PHE A 285 6.36 -3.72 29.65
C PHE A 285 5.98 -3.87 31.12
N VAL A 286 4.68 -3.73 31.46
CA VAL A 286 4.15 -3.97 32.80
C VAL A 286 4.46 -5.38 33.29
N THR A 287 4.31 -6.40 32.42
CA THR A 287 4.60 -7.79 32.80
C THR A 287 6.07 -8.05 33.13
N ILE A 288 6.98 -7.32 32.46
CA ILE A 288 8.43 -7.50 32.60
C ILE A 288 8.98 -6.68 33.77
N TRP A 289 8.56 -5.41 33.89
CA TRP A 289 9.26 -4.44 34.73
C TRP A 289 8.62 -4.17 36.09
N ILE A 290 7.42 -4.68 36.37
CA ILE A 290 6.80 -4.53 37.69
C ILE A 290 7.04 -5.80 38.54
N PRO A 291 8.06 -5.79 39.42
CA PRO A 291 8.40 -6.97 40.22
C PRO A 291 7.30 -7.34 41.23
N ALA A 292 6.45 -6.40 41.62
CA ALA A 292 5.37 -6.62 42.58
C ALA A 292 4.19 -7.46 42.05
N LEU A 293 4.10 -7.69 40.73
CA LEU A 293 3.04 -8.53 40.17
C LEU A 293 3.27 -10.00 40.51
N ASN A 294 2.24 -10.65 41.04
CA ASN A 294 2.25 -12.10 41.20
C ASN A 294 2.33 -12.81 39.84
N GLN A 295 2.81 -14.06 39.85
CA GLN A 295 3.11 -14.76 38.60
C GLN A 295 1.85 -15.04 37.76
N ALA A 296 0.72 -15.34 38.40
CA ALA A 296 -0.55 -15.53 37.71
C ALA A 296 -0.95 -14.27 36.90
N THR A 297 -0.87 -13.09 37.53
CA THR A 297 -1.19 -11.81 36.89
C THR A 297 -0.25 -11.51 35.73
N ARG A 298 1.07 -11.77 35.88
CA ARG A 298 2.04 -11.60 34.79
C ARG A 298 1.70 -12.49 33.60
N THR A 299 1.44 -13.77 33.84
CA THR A 299 1.05 -14.72 32.80
C THR A 299 -0.24 -14.27 32.11
N SER A 300 -1.27 -13.87 32.86
CA SER A 300 -2.53 -13.36 32.31
C SER A 300 -2.34 -12.10 31.46
N LEU A 301 -1.59 -11.12 31.94
CA LEU A 301 -1.31 -9.89 31.19
C LEU A 301 -0.50 -10.16 29.93
N PHE A 302 0.46 -11.09 29.98
CA PHE A 302 1.23 -11.52 28.82
C PHE A 302 0.33 -12.18 27.77
N LEU A 303 -0.55 -13.10 28.18
CA LEU A 303 -1.52 -13.74 27.29
C LEU A 303 -2.46 -12.70 26.67
N VAL A 304 -2.95 -11.73 27.45
CA VAL A 304 -3.77 -10.63 26.92
C VAL A 304 -2.98 -9.81 25.90
N ALA A 305 -1.70 -9.50 26.17
CA ALA A 305 -0.86 -8.77 25.21
C ALA A 305 -0.69 -9.54 23.90
N VAL A 306 -0.47 -10.86 23.94
CA VAL A 306 -0.39 -11.71 22.75
C VAL A 306 -1.72 -11.76 22.00
N VAL A 307 -2.85 -11.91 22.71
CA VAL A 307 -4.19 -11.90 22.09
C VAL A 307 -4.47 -10.57 21.41
N VAL A 308 -4.17 -9.43 22.07
CA VAL A 308 -4.31 -8.10 21.47
C VAL A 308 -3.42 -7.97 20.23
N PHE A 309 -2.17 -8.44 20.30
CA PHE A 309 -1.25 -8.43 19.17
C PHE A 309 -1.78 -9.23 17.98
N VAL A 310 -2.22 -10.47 18.20
CA VAL A 310 -2.74 -11.35 17.13
C VAL A 310 -4.06 -10.81 16.57
N ALA A 311 -4.99 -10.42 17.44
CA ALA A 311 -6.28 -9.86 17.03
C ALA A 311 -6.11 -8.58 16.23
N ASN A 312 -5.19 -7.69 16.65
CA ASN A 312 -4.85 -6.48 15.92
C ASN A 312 -4.29 -6.82 14.52
N ASN A 313 -3.32 -7.73 14.43
CA ASN A 313 -2.75 -8.15 13.15
C ASN A 313 -3.80 -8.73 12.19
N VAL A 314 -4.69 -9.61 12.68
CA VAL A 314 -5.81 -10.16 11.88
C VAL A 314 -6.76 -9.05 11.45
N TYR A 315 -7.11 -8.16 12.39
CA TYR A 315 -8.05 -7.08 12.15
C TYR A 315 -7.55 -6.12 11.08
N THR A 316 -6.31 -5.63 11.21
CA THR A 316 -5.75 -4.62 10.32
C THR A 316 -5.35 -5.21 8.98
N THR A 317 -4.70 -6.38 8.96
CA THR A 317 -4.19 -6.99 7.73
C THR A 317 -5.28 -7.59 6.86
N TYR A 318 -6.36 -8.14 7.45
CA TYR A 318 -7.35 -8.89 6.69
C TYR A 318 -8.79 -8.38 6.82
N ILE A 319 -9.24 -8.06 8.05
CA ILE A 319 -10.65 -7.67 8.27
C ILE A 319 -10.94 -6.27 7.73
N LEU A 320 -10.06 -5.29 7.98
CA LEU A 320 -10.23 -3.92 7.47
C LEU A 320 -10.30 -3.86 5.93
N PRO A 321 -9.35 -4.44 5.17
CA PRO A 321 -9.45 -4.44 3.71
C PRO A 321 -10.72 -5.12 3.21
N LEU A 322 -11.13 -6.23 3.83
CA LEU A 322 -12.36 -6.92 3.48
C LEU A 322 -13.59 -6.04 3.72
N ARG A 323 -13.66 -5.35 4.86
CA ARG A 323 -14.74 -4.40 5.16
C ARG A 323 -14.82 -3.30 4.11
N ASP A 324 -13.68 -2.78 3.67
CA ASP A 324 -13.63 -1.69 2.69
C ASP A 324 -14.07 -2.16 1.29
N VAL A 325 -13.74 -3.40 0.92
CA VAL A 325 -14.27 -4.08 -0.29
C VAL A 325 -15.78 -4.29 -0.21
N LEU A 326 -16.29 -4.74 0.94
CA LEU A 326 -17.73 -4.93 1.13
C LEU A 326 -18.48 -3.60 1.13
N LYS A 327 -17.90 -2.56 1.73
CA LYS A 327 -18.43 -1.20 1.72
C LYS A 327 -18.47 -0.69 0.27
N SER A 328 -17.38 -0.80 -0.50
CA SER A 328 -17.34 -0.32 -1.88
C SER A 328 -18.43 -0.98 -2.74
N ARG A 329 -18.62 -2.30 -2.61
CA ARG A 329 -19.68 -3.04 -3.30
C ARG A 329 -21.10 -2.57 -2.95
N ARG A 330 -21.36 -2.25 -1.68
CA ARG A 330 -22.66 -1.68 -1.28
C ARG A 330 -22.88 -0.31 -1.91
N HIS A 331 -21.84 0.51 -2.02
CA HIS A 331 -21.95 1.83 -2.64
C HIS A 331 -22.19 1.74 -4.14
N SER A 332 -21.51 0.84 -4.84
CA SER A 332 -21.76 0.59 -6.27
C SER A 332 -23.20 0.09 -6.55
N ARG A 333 -23.90 -0.44 -5.55
CA ARG A 333 -25.33 -0.84 -5.64
C ARG A 333 -26.31 0.27 -5.28
N SER A 334 -25.85 1.38 -4.70
CA SER A 334 -26.72 2.52 -4.43
C SER A 334 -27.07 3.20 -5.76
N GLY A 335 -28.24 2.88 -6.32
CA GLY A 335 -28.73 3.37 -7.62
C GLY A 335 -28.89 4.89 -7.75
N LYS A 336 -28.43 5.66 -6.76
CA LYS A 336 -28.37 7.12 -6.78
C LYS A 336 -27.27 7.65 -7.71
N MET A 337 -26.31 6.81 -8.09
CA MET A 337 -25.18 7.21 -8.93
C MET A 337 -25.41 6.72 -10.35
N THR A 338 -25.40 7.64 -11.32
CA THR A 338 -25.52 7.32 -12.75
C THR A 338 -24.23 7.72 -13.48
N MET A 339 -23.86 6.98 -14.53
CA MET A 339 -22.70 7.33 -15.37
C MET A 339 -22.82 8.75 -15.94
N GLN A 340 -24.06 9.19 -16.24
CA GLN A 340 -24.35 10.55 -16.69
C GLN A 340 -23.95 11.61 -15.65
N SER A 341 -24.17 11.33 -14.35
CA SER A 341 -23.76 12.27 -13.30
C SER A 341 -22.23 12.41 -13.20
N LEU A 342 -21.48 11.31 -13.42
CA LEU A 342 -20.02 11.38 -13.52
C LEU A 342 -19.58 12.18 -14.74
N ARG A 343 -20.14 11.91 -15.92
CA ARG A 343 -19.80 12.67 -17.14
C ARG A 343 -20.05 14.16 -16.96
N LYS A 344 -21.22 14.53 -16.44
CA LYS A 344 -21.53 15.93 -16.13
C LYS A 344 -20.52 16.58 -15.17
N LEU A 345 -20.01 15.83 -14.19
CA LEU A 345 -18.96 16.31 -13.30
C LEU A 345 -17.64 16.53 -14.05
N LEU A 346 -17.26 15.60 -14.92
CA LEU A 346 -16.02 15.64 -15.71
C LEU A 346 -16.06 16.70 -16.83
N ASP A 347 -17.25 17.02 -17.35
CA ASP A 347 -17.45 18.03 -18.39
C ASP A 347 -17.28 19.47 -17.86
N THR A 348 -17.49 19.69 -16.56
CA THR A 348 -17.29 21.01 -15.92
C THR A 348 -15.85 21.17 -15.43
N PRO A 349 -15.15 22.28 -15.72
CA PRO A 349 -13.75 22.45 -15.33
C PRO A 349 -13.56 22.46 -13.81
N GLU A 350 -14.47 23.06 -13.05
CA GLU A 350 -14.41 23.08 -11.58
C GLU A 350 -14.69 21.70 -10.98
N GLY A 351 -15.65 20.97 -11.56
CA GLY A 351 -16.01 19.62 -11.18
C GLY A 351 -14.87 18.64 -11.44
N PHE A 352 -14.28 18.71 -12.63
CA PHE A 352 -13.12 17.92 -13.01
C PHE A 352 -11.91 18.22 -12.13
N SER A 353 -11.58 19.50 -11.88
CA SER A 353 -10.47 19.90 -11.01
C SER A 353 -10.64 19.37 -9.58
N SER A 354 -11.85 19.51 -9.03
CA SER A 354 -12.20 18.96 -7.71
C SER A 354 -12.09 17.44 -7.67
N PHE A 355 -12.52 16.77 -8.74
CA PHE A 355 -12.44 15.32 -8.89
C PHE A 355 -11.00 14.84 -9.05
N LEU A 356 -10.18 15.54 -9.84
CA LEU A 356 -8.77 15.24 -10.04
C LEU A 356 -7.98 15.33 -8.73
N HIS A 357 -8.15 16.42 -7.98
CA HIS A 357 -7.53 16.56 -6.66
C HIS A 357 -7.98 15.46 -5.71
N TYR A 358 -9.25 15.05 -5.78
CA TYR A 358 -9.73 13.91 -5.01
C TYR A 358 -9.04 12.61 -5.45
N SER A 359 -8.95 12.33 -6.75
CA SER A 359 -8.36 11.11 -7.31
C SER A 359 -6.89 10.93 -6.93
N VAL A 360 -6.16 12.04 -6.70
CA VAL A 360 -4.77 11.98 -6.19
C VAL A 360 -4.72 11.44 -4.77
N ARG A 361 -5.57 11.98 -3.90
CA ARG A 361 -5.75 11.49 -2.52
C ARG A 361 -6.26 10.04 -2.48
N ASP A 362 -6.85 9.60 -3.58
CA ASP A 362 -7.41 8.27 -3.79
C ASP A 362 -6.50 7.36 -4.61
N PHE A 363 -5.24 7.76 -4.87
CA PHE A 363 -4.26 7.04 -5.71
C PHE A 363 -4.79 6.52 -7.05
N SER A 364 -5.80 7.19 -7.60
CA SER A 364 -6.47 6.81 -8.84
C SER A 364 -6.37 7.92 -9.91
N VAL A 365 -5.38 8.81 -9.76
CA VAL A 365 -5.17 10.02 -10.59
C VAL A 365 -4.91 9.70 -12.06
N GLU A 366 -4.32 8.55 -12.37
CA GLU A 366 -4.06 8.13 -13.76
C GLU A 366 -5.34 8.07 -14.60
N ASN A 367 -6.49 7.72 -13.99
CA ASN A 367 -7.76 7.58 -14.68
C ASN A 367 -8.32 8.92 -15.20
N PRO A 368 -8.53 9.97 -14.36
CA PRO A 368 -8.97 11.27 -14.86
C PRO A 368 -7.91 11.95 -15.73
N LEU A 369 -6.62 11.71 -15.49
CA LEU A 369 -5.55 12.23 -16.33
C LEU A 369 -5.60 11.66 -17.76
N PHE A 370 -5.80 10.35 -17.90
CA PHE A 370 -6.04 9.71 -19.20
C PHE A 370 -7.30 10.27 -19.86
N TYR A 371 -8.41 10.37 -19.12
CA TYR A 371 -9.68 10.92 -19.61
C TYR A 371 -9.48 12.32 -20.20
N ARG A 372 -8.82 13.21 -19.46
CA ARG A 372 -8.49 14.56 -19.94
C ARG A 372 -7.64 14.51 -21.20
N ARG A 373 -6.59 13.67 -21.24
CA ARG A 373 -5.71 13.60 -22.42
C ARG A 373 -6.45 13.09 -23.66
N TYR A 374 -7.29 12.07 -23.53
CA TYR A 374 -8.13 11.60 -24.62
C TYR A 374 -9.00 12.72 -25.19
N HIS A 375 -9.70 13.47 -24.34
CA HIS A 375 -10.58 14.56 -24.80
C HIS A 375 -9.81 15.73 -25.42
N GLN A 376 -8.61 16.06 -24.92
CA GLN A 376 -7.73 17.05 -25.55
C GLN A 376 -7.35 16.65 -26.98
N ILE A 377 -7.00 15.38 -27.20
CA ILE A 377 -6.69 14.86 -28.54
C ILE A 377 -7.96 14.89 -29.40
N ALA A 378 -9.11 14.47 -28.87
CA ALA A 378 -10.39 14.50 -29.57
C ALA A 378 -10.75 15.91 -30.07
N ASP A 379 -10.61 16.92 -29.21
CA ASP A 379 -10.90 18.31 -29.54
C ASP A 379 -9.97 18.84 -30.63
N ARG A 380 -8.67 18.54 -30.54
CA ARG A 380 -7.69 18.90 -31.59
C ARG A 380 -8.02 18.24 -32.92
N VAL A 381 -8.31 16.93 -32.93
CA VAL A 381 -8.72 16.21 -34.14
C VAL A 381 -10.00 16.80 -34.74
N ALA A 382 -10.97 17.17 -33.91
CA ALA A 382 -12.21 17.81 -34.36
C ALA A 382 -11.96 19.21 -34.94
N GLN A 383 -11.09 20.01 -34.33
CA GLN A 383 -10.69 21.32 -34.84
C GLN A 383 -9.95 21.21 -36.18
N SER A 384 -8.96 20.32 -36.30
CA SER A 384 -8.24 20.10 -37.55
C SER A 384 -9.17 19.61 -38.67
N ARG A 385 -10.12 18.70 -38.36
CA ARG A 385 -11.15 18.28 -39.33
C ARG A 385 -12.04 19.44 -39.78
N LYS A 386 -12.41 20.37 -38.88
CA LYS A 386 -13.16 21.58 -39.24
C LYS A 386 -12.35 22.52 -40.13
N MET A 387 -11.07 22.73 -39.82
CA MET A 387 -10.17 23.54 -40.65
C MET A 387 -9.98 22.94 -42.04
N ILE A 388 -9.78 21.62 -42.13
CA ILE A 388 -9.70 20.92 -43.43
C ILE A 388 -10.99 21.10 -44.22
N ARG A 389 -12.17 20.91 -43.60
CA ARG A 389 -13.46 21.12 -44.27
C ARG A 389 -13.64 22.56 -44.76
N ALA A 390 -13.32 23.55 -43.92
CA ALA A 390 -13.39 24.96 -44.31
C ALA A 390 -12.42 25.30 -45.45
N SER A 391 -11.25 24.66 -45.49
CA SER A 391 -10.28 24.81 -46.59
C SER A 391 -10.70 24.09 -47.87
N MET A 392 -11.54 23.05 -47.79
CA MET A 392 -12.02 22.33 -48.98
C MET A 392 -12.89 23.21 -49.87
N ASP A 393 -13.58 24.21 -49.31
CA ASP A 393 -14.38 25.17 -50.04
C ASP A 393 -13.52 26.21 -50.80
N SER A 394 -12.21 26.24 -50.58
CA SER A 394 -11.24 27.06 -51.32
C SER A 394 -10.49 26.21 -52.36
N GLU A 395 -10.48 26.64 -53.63
CA GLU A 395 -10.07 25.89 -54.84
C GLU A 395 -8.60 25.41 -54.90
N VAL A 396 -7.80 25.57 -53.83
CA VAL A 396 -6.37 25.22 -53.82
C VAL A 396 -6.18 23.73 -53.51
N LEU A 397 -6.01 22.90 -54.55
CA LEU A 397 -5.88 21.43 -54.42
C LEU A 397 -4.48 20.95 -53.94
N ALA A 398 -3.41 21.68 -54.25
CA ALA A 398 -2.03 21.18 -54.08
C ALA A 398 -1.55 21.13 -52.62
N GLY A 399 -2.04 22.01 -51.74
CA GLY A 399 -1.66 22.03 -50.31
C GLY A 399 -2.37 20.98 -49.44
N LYS A 400 -3.32 20.21 -49.98
CA LYS A 400 -4.19 19.32 -49.20
C LYS A 400 -3.49 18.03 -48.75
N VAL A 401 -2.63 17.47 -49.60
CA VAL A 401 -1.95 16.18 -49.32
C VAL A 401 -0.94 16.34 -48.19
N GLU A 402 -0.15 17.41 -48.23
CA GLU A 402 0.88 17.70 -47.22
C GLU A 402 0.29 17.97 -45.84
N HIS A 403 -0.84 18.68 -45.77
CA HIS A 403 -1.51 18.97 -44.50
C HIS A 403 -2.16 17.72 -43.87
N SER A 404 -2.69 16.80 -44.69
CA SER A 404 -3.27 15.55 -44.18
C SER A 404 -2.19 14.61 -43.63
N GLU A 405 -1.03 14.53 -44.27
CA GLU A 405 0.08 13.68 -43.83
C GLU A 405 0.72 14.20 -42.53
N THR A 406 0.92 15.52 -42.43
CA THR A 406 1.40 16.15 -41.19
C THR A 406 0.45 15.92 -40.01
N LEU A 407 -0.86 16.12 -40.20
CA LEU A 407 -1.85 15.83 -39.16
C LEU A 407 -1.86 14.35 -38.74
N HIS A 408 -1.72 13.44 -39.70
CA HIS A 408 -1.66 12.01 -39.44
C HIS A 408 -0.43 11.63 -38.59
N ASN A 409 0.73 12.20 -38.92
CA ASN A 409 1.96 11.99 -38.16
C ASN A 409 1.90 12.60 -36.75
N GLU A 410 1.33 13.81 -36.60
CA GLU A 410 1.10 14.44 -35.30
C GLU A 410 0.17 13.60 -34.41
N LEU A 411 -0.93 13.09 -34.98
CA LEU A 411 -1.84 12.19 -34.27
C LEU A 411 -1.14 10.89 -33.87
N GLY A 412 -0.32 10.32 -34.75
CA GLY A 412 0.48 9.14 -34.44
C GLY A 412 1.41 9.33 -33.25
N GLN A 413 2.11 10.48 -33.19
CA GLN A 413 2.96 10.84 -32.05
C GLN A 413 2.16 11.00 -30.76
N GLU A 414 1.02 11.69 -30.82
CA GLU A 414 0.12 11.89 -29.68
C GLU A 414 -0.43 10.57 -29.11
N LEU A 415 -0.89 9.67 -29.99
CA LEU A 415 -1.39 8.36 -29.58
C LEU A 415 -0.28 7.45 -29.03
N TRP A 416 0.92 7.50 -29.61
CA TRP A 416 2.08 6.79 -29.07
C TRP A 416 2.49 7.34 -27.69
N GLY A 417 2.38 8.65 -27.50
CA GLY A 417 2.51 9.31 -26.20
C GLY A 417 1.50 8.78 -25.19
N VAL A 418 0.24 8.58 -25.57
CA VAL A 418 -0.76 7.98 -24.68
C VAL A 418 -0.41 6.53 -24.34
N TYR A 419 -0.02 5.72 -25.33
CA TYR A 419 0.36 4.33 -25.11
C TYR A 419 1.53 4.22 -24.12
N THR A 420 2.60 5.01 -24.33
CA THR A 420 3.81 4.97 -23.51
C THR A 420 3.57 5.45 -22.07
N ASN A 421 2.72 6.47 -21.87
CA ASN A 421 2.44 7.05 -20.56
C ASN A 421 1.41 6.28 -19.72
N PHE A 422 0.42 5.66 -20.36
CA PHE A 422 -0.75 5.11 -19.67
C PHE A 422 -0.98 3.61 -19.89
N LEU A 423 -0.49 3.04 -20.99
CA LEU A 423 -0.86 1.67 -21.38
C LEU A 423 0.30 0.68 -21.32
N ARG A 424 1.54 1.13 -21.53
CA ARG A 424 2.73 0.29 -21.45
C ARG A 424 2.88 -0.28 -20.03
N VAL A 425 3.28 -1.54 -19.93
CA VAL A 425 3.56 -2.19 -18.63
C VAL A 425 4.71 -1.45 -17.94
N GLY A 426 4.51 -1.08 -16.68
CA GLY A 426 5.47 -0.27 -15.91
C GLY A 426 5.41 1.22 -16.23
N ALA A 427 4.44 1.67 -17.04
CA ALA A 427 4.23 3.09 -17.27
C ALA A 427 3.87 3.81 -15.97
N HIS A 428 4.24 5.08 -15.90
CA HIS A 428 4.09 5.84 -14.67
C HIS A 428 2.62 6.05 -14.27
N TYR A 429 1.77 6.23 -15.27
CA TYR A 429 0.32 6.29 -15.13
C TYR A 429 -0.34 5.01 -15.68
N GLU A 430 0.31 3.85 -15.53
CA GLU A 430 -0.22 2.56 -15.98
C GLU A 430 -1.65 2.37 -15.50
N LEU A 431 -2.56 2.25 -16.47
CA LEU A 431 -3.97 2.04 -16.23
C LEU A 431 -4.25 0.58 -15.92
N ASN A 432 -5.20 0.33 -15.02
CA ASN A 432 -5.68 -1.02 -14.71
C ASN A 432 -6.66 -1.52 -15.79
N VAL A 433 -6.16 -1.75 -17.00
CA VAL A 433 -6.93 -2.23 -18.16
C VAL A 433 -6.49 -3.62 -18.62
N PRO A 434 -7.37 -4.43 -19.23
CA PRO A 434 -6.99 -5.75 -19.74
C PRO A 434 -5.85 -5.68 -20.76
N ARG A 435 -4.82 -6.52 -20.58
CA ARG A 435 -3.63 -6.58 -21.47
C ARG A 435 -3.97 -6.85 -22.94
N GLU A 436 -5.08 -7.55 -23.20
CA GLU A 436 -5.57 -7.81 -24.55
C GLU A 436 -5.92 -6.51 -25.29
N LYS A 437 -6.61 -5.57 -24.61
CA LYS A 437 -6.96 -4.27 -25.19
C LYS A 437 -5.71 -3.41 -25.43
N VAL A 438 -4.78 -3.43 -24.48
CA VAL A 438 -3.47 -2.75 -24.64
C VAL A 438 -2.69 -3.30 -25.84
N GLY A 439 -2.60 -4.62 -25.97
CA GLY A 439 -1.92 -5.27 -27.09
C GLY A 439 -2.63 -5.07 -28.43
N ARG A 440 -3.93 -4.78 -28.44
CA ARG A 440 -4.65 -4.34 -29.65
C ARG A 440 -4.23 -2.93 -30.06
N VAL A 441 -4.29 -1.97 -29.12
CA VAL A 441 -3.85 -0.58 -29.37
C VAL A 441 -2.40 -0.56 -29.88
N GLU A 442 -1.51 -1.32 -29.25
CA GLU A 442 -0.11 -1.39 -29.68
C GLU A 442 0.05 -1.92 -31.12
N ARG A 443 -0.70 -2.96 -31.50
CA ARG A 443 -0.67 -3.49 -32.86
C ARG A 443 -1.18 -2.49 -33.89
N GLU A 444 -2.29 -1.82 -33.60
CA GLU A 444 -2.89 -0.80 -34.47
C GLU A 444 -1.93 0.40 -34.64
N LEU A 445 -1.28 0.85 -33.57
CA LEU A 445 -0.26 1.91 -33.63
C LEU A 445 0.97 1.50 -34.43
N ARG A 446 1.46 0.27 -34.27
CA ARG A 446 2.59 -0.27 -35.08
C ARG A 446 2.24 -0.42 -36.55
N ALA A 447 0.98 -0.71 -36.86
CA ALA A 447 0.46 -0.76 -38.22
C ALA A 447 0.22 0.64 -38.84
N ARG A 448 0.54 1.72 -38.12
CA ARG A 448 0.27 3.11 -38.49
C ARG A 448 -1.22 3.42 -38.70
N ASP A 449 -2.09 2.67 -38.03
CA ASP A 449 -3.53 2.93 -38.02
C ASP A 449 -3.87 3.99 -36.96
N TYR A 450 -3.49 5.25 -37.23
CA TYR A 450 -3.69 6.36 -36.30
C TYR A 450 -5.12 6.87 -36.34
N ARG A 451 -6.00 6.16 -35.64
CA ARG A 451 -7.39 6.52 -35.38
C ARG A 451 -7.58 6.73 -33.88
N LEU A 452 -8.35 7.73 -33.47
CA LEU A 452 -8.59 7.96 -32.04
C LEU A 452 -9.46 6.86 -31.43
N GLU A 453 -10.32 6.27 -32.27
CA GLU A 453 -11.28 5.22 -31.97
C GLU A 453 -10.62 3.95 -31.41
N ILE A 454 -9.31 3.75 -31.66
CA ILE A 454 -8.53 2.64 -31.08
C ILE A 454 -8.50 2.70 -29.54
N LEU A 455 -8.68 3.90 -28.97
CA LEU A 455 -8.68 4.14 -27.51
C LEU A 455 -10.08 4.08 -26.88
N ASP A 456 -11.16 3.95 -27.66
CA ASP A 456 -12.53 4.04 -27.13
C ASP A 456 -12.84 2.94 -26.10
N ASP A 457 -12.36 1.71 -26.37
CA ASP A 457 -12.52 0.57 -25.48
C ASP A 457 -11.77 0.76 -24.15
N ILE A 458 -10.66 1.50 -24.18
CA ILE A 458 -9.86 1.86 -23.00
C ILE A 458 -10.57 2.99 -22.24
N LEU A 459 -11.02 4.04 -22.94
CA LEU A 459 -11.76 5.15 -22.34
C LEU A 459 -13.01 4.67 -21.62
N HIS A 460 -13.72 3.72 -22.21
CA HIS A 460 -14.89 3.10 -21.59
C HIS A 460 -14.54 2.41 -20.27
N ASP A 461 -13.49 1.58 -20.25
CA ASP A 461 -13.02 0.89 -19.05
C ASP A 461 -12.56 1.87 -17.98
N VAL A 462 -11.81 2.92 -18.36
CA VAL A 462 -11.34 3.96 -17.44
C VAL A 462 -12.52 4.71 -16.83
N CYS A 463 -13.53 5.08 -17.63
CA CYS A 463 -14.75 5.69 -17.12
C CYS A 463 -15.50 4.76 -16.16
N LEU A 464 -15.59 3.47 -16.47
CA LEU A 464 -16.19 2.47 -15.59
C LEU A 464 -15.43 2.35 -14.27
N VAL A 465 -14.10 2.31 -14.30
CA VAL A 465 -13.24 2.27 -13.12
C VAL A 465 -13.46 3.49 -12.24
N MET A 466 -13.42 4.70 -12.81
CA MET A 466 -13.71 5.94 -12.08
C MET A 466 -15.12 5.91 -11.47
N PHE A 467 -16.11 5.48 -12.25
CA PHE A 467 -17.51 5.41 -11.81
C PHE A 467 -17.75 4.38 -10.70
N GLN A 468 -17.13 3.21 -10.78
CA GLN A 468 -17.33 2.13 -9.82
C GLN A 468 -16.54 2.32 -8.53
N HIS A 469 -15.38 2.99 -8.60
CA HIS A 469 -14.44 3.04 -7.49
C HIS A 469 -14.23 4.45 -6.94
N THR A 470 -13.82 5.40 -7.76
CA THR A 470 -13.40 6.74 -7.30
C THR A 470 -14.59 7.66 -7.02
N TYR A 471 -15.57 7.70 -7.94
CA TYR A 471 -16.72 8.59 -7.90
C TYR A 471 -17.64 8.41 -6.67
N PRO A 472 -17.97 7.17 -6.22
CA PRO A 472 -18.76 6.97 -5.00
C PRO A 472 -18.10 7.55 -3.75
N ARG A 473 -16.78 7.40 -3.64
CA ARG A 473 -16.03 7.91 -2.51
C ARG A 473 -15.89 9.43 -2.57
N PHE A 474 -15.74 9.99 -3.76
CA PHE A 474 -15.79 11.44 -4.00
C PHE A 474 -17.13 12.04 -3.52
N LEU A 475 -18.26 11.43 -3.90
CA LEU A 475 -19.58 11.91 -3.47
C LEU A 475 -19.79 11.76 -1.96
N ASP A 476 -19.32 10.68 -1.32
CA ASP A 476 -19.40 10.50 0.14
C ASP A 476 -18.67 11.65 0.87
N LYS A 477 -17.48 12.00 0.37
CA LYS A 477 -16.68 13.12 0.90
C LYS A 477 -17.34 14.49 0.67
N GLN A 478 -17.95 14.72 -0.49
CA GLN A 478 -18.70 15.96 -0.75
C GLN A 478 -19.99 16.04 0.07
N GLY A 479 -20.72 14.95 0.21
CA GLY A 479 -21.96 14.87 0.99
C GLY A 479 -21.73 15.12 2.47
N THR A 480 -20.61 14.65 3.01
CA THR A 480 -20.19 14.94 4.39
C THR A 480 -19.94 16.43 4.62
N ARG A 481 -19.37 17.14 3.63
CA ARG A 481 -19.15 18.60 3.72
C ARG A 481 -20.43 19.43 3.60
N ARG A 482 -21.45 18.91 2.90
CA ARG A 482 -22.71 19.62 2.66
C ARG A 482 -23.75 19.44 3.77
N ARG A 483 -23.53 18.57 4.76
CA ARG A 483 -24.34 18.62 5.97
C ARG A 483 -23.98 19.93 6.67
N PRO A 484 -24.89 20.93 6.75
CA PRO A 484 -24.62 22.13 7.49
C PRO A 484 -24.24 21.69 8.90
N GLN A 485 -23.01 22.00 9.30
CA GLN A 485 -22.63 21.92 10.69
C GLN A 485 -23.53 22.92 11.43
N SER A 486 -24.67 22.44 11.92
CA SER A 486 -25.42 23.10 12.99
C SER A 486 -24.60 22.95 14.27
N VAL A 487 -23.38 23.49 14.26
CA VAL A 487 -22.55 23.63 15.44
C VAL A 487 -22.86 25.02 15.96
N PRO A 488 -23.47 25.16 17.15
CA PRO A 488 -23.61 26.46 17.77
C PRO A 488 -22.22 27.06 17.94
N VAL A 489 -22.02 28.27 17.41
CA VAL A 489 -20.79 29.05 17.57
C VAL A 489 -20.60 29.32 19.06
N ARG A 490 -19.87 28.45 19.77
CA ARG A 490 -19.31 28.80 21.06
C ARG A 490 -18.07 29.65 20.77
N GLN A 491 -18.23 30.96 20.92
CA GLN A 491 -17.12 31.92 20.99
C GLN A 491 -16.22 31.56 22.19
N SER A 492 -15.22 30.70 21.98
CA SER A 492 -14.12 30.56 22.92
C SER A 492 -13.06 31.59 22.56
N TYR A 493 -13.12 32.74 23.23
CA TYR A 493 -12.00 33.67 23.35
C TYR A 493 -10.84 32.95 24.03
N PHE A 494 -9.72 32.77 23.33
CA PHE A 494 -8.43 32.49 23.94
C PHE A 494 -7.53 33.71 23.69
N PRO A 495 -7.17 34.48 24.73
CA PRO A 495 -6.10 35.45 24.61
C PRO A 495 -4.77 34.69 24.71
N PHE A 496 -3.92 34.85 23.70
CA PHE A 496 -2.50 34.50 23.84
C PHE A 496 -1.81 35.64 24.60
N ALA A 497 -1.11 35.27 25.67
CA ALA A 497 -0.04 36.03 26.31
C ALA A 497 1.27 35.29 26.05
#